data_AF-A0A925GN83-F1
#
_entry.id   AF-A0A925GN83-F1
#
_cell.length_a   1.000
_cell.length_b   1.000
_cell.length_c   1.000
_cell.angle_alpha   90.00
_cell.angle_beta   90.00
_cell.angle_gamma   90.00
#
_symmetry.space_group_name_H-M   'P 1'
#
loop_
_entity.id
_entity.type
_entity.pdbx_description
1 polymer ?
#
loop_
_entity_poly.entity_id
_entity_poly.type
_entity_poly.pdbx_seq_one_letter_code
_entity_poly.pdbx_strand_id
1 'polypeptide(L)'
;MPTVTKRSILLRFFREHRLLSSTILLVGLLNNCITLLLPISVGKYYELVFGTDSSRTKALAFLGLNAGMTVPYFLAFFTGLIVVRGIFEFVEKYLTGMAAEFFAKDLRERLFSHQLIMDLAAHRKKEVGKYLMRYGGDLKSIR
;
A
#
# COMPACT_ATOMS: atom_id res chain seq x y z
N MET A 1 22.02 26.71 4.48
CA MET A 1 21.73 25.26 4.35
C MET A 1 20.26 25.10 3.99
N PRO A 2 19.89 24.38 2.93
CA PRO A 2 18.47 24.19 2.59
C PRO A 2 17.78 23.50 3.77
N THR A 3 16.62 24.01 4.17
CA THR A 3 15.83 23.48 5.28
C THR A 3 15.35 22.07 4.92
N VAL A 4 15.87 21.07 5.63
CA VAL A 4 15.47 19.68 5.45
C VAL A 4 14.11 19.49 6.13
N THR A 5 13.04 19.66 5.36
CA THR A 5 11.66 19.49 5.83
C THR A 5 11.20 18.05 5.57
N LYS A 6 10.36 17.46 6.44
CA LYS A 6 9.82 16.09 6.26
C LYS A 6 9.29 15.84 4.83
N ARG A 7 8.61 16.85 4.26
CA ARG A 7 8.05 16.83 2.91
C ARG A 7 9.12 16.70 1.82
N SER A 8 10.30 17.31 1.98
CA SER A 8 11.36 17.24 0.97
C SER A 8 12.08 15.90 0.96
N ILE A 9 12.17 15.22 2.11
CA ILE A 9 12.68 13.84 2.21
C ILE A 9 11.74 12.88 1.48
N LEU A 10 10.44 12.95 1.77
CA LEU A 10 9.43 12.10 1.12
C LEU A 10 9.34 12.37 -0.39
N LEU A 11 9.26 13.64 -0.81
CA LEU A 11 9.20 14.00 -2.24
C LEU A 11 10.43 13.52 -3.02
N ARG A 12 11.63 13.51 -2.40
CA ARG A 12 12.83 12.96 -3.03
C ARG A 12 12.70 11.45 -3.23
N PHE A 13 12.31 10.72 -2.17
CA PHE A 13 12.14 9.27 -2.25
C PHE A 13 11.09 8.87 -3.30
N PHE A 14 9.93 9.55 -3.31
CA PHE A 14 8.88 9.33 -4.30
C PHE A 14 9.34 9.64 -5.74
N ARG A 15 10.24 10.59 -5.92
CA ARG A 15 10.79 10.93 -7.25
C ARG A 15 11.86 9.94 -7.70
N GLU A 16 12.67 9.46 -6.77
CA GLU A 16 13.75 8.47 -7.01
C GLU A 16 13.18 7.08 -7.30
N HIS A 17 12.08 6.70 -6.62
CA HIS A 17 11.39 5.43 -6.80
C HIS A 17 10.00 5.58 -7.46
N ARG A 18 9.86 6.49 -8.43
CA ARG A 18 8.58 6.83 -9.10
C ARG A 18 7.78 5.60 -9.56
N LEU A 19 8.45 4.61 -10.14
CA LEU A 19 7.82 3.38 -10.65
C LEU A 19 7.26 2.50 -9.52
N LEU A 20 8.01 2.37 -8.43
CA LEU A 20 7.60 1.57 -7.28
C LEU A 20 6.41 2.22 -6.58
N SER A 21 6.47 3.54 -6.36
CA SER A 21 5.38 4.31 -5.78
C SER A 21 4.11 4.31 -6.64
N SER A 22 4.24 4.47 -7.97
CA SER A 22 3.06 4.40 -8.86
C SER A 22 2.43 3.01 -8.88
N THR A 23 3.25 1.96 -8.82
CA THR A 23 2.75 0.58 -8.80
C THR A 23 1.99 0.28 -7.52
N ILE A 24 2.50 0.70 -6.35
CA ILE A 24 1.78 0.56 -5.07
C ILE A 24 0.43 1.27 -5.14
N LEU A 25 0.38 2.51 -5.66
CA LEU A 25 -0.87 3.26 -5.79
C LEU A 25 -1.87 2.56 -6.72
N LEU A 26 -1.42 2.06 -7.87
CA LEU A 26 -2.29 1.35 -8.81
C LEU A 26 -2.82 0.03 -8.21
N VAL A 27 -1.95 -0.76 -7.57
CA VAL A 27 -2.33 -2.02 -6.92
C VAL A 27 -3.31 -1.75 -5.78
N GLY A 28 -3.04 -0.75 -4.93
CA GLY A 28 -3.94 -0.38 -3.84
C GLY A 28 -5.30 0.13 -4.33
N LEU A 29 -5.34 0.88 -5.44
CA LEU A 29 -6.59 1.34 -6.03
C LEU A 29 -7.42 0.16 -6.57
N LEU A 30 -6.78 -0.77 -7.28
CA LEU A 30 -7.43 -2.00 -7.76
C LEU A 30 -7.92 -2.87 -6.60
N ASN A 31 -7.13 -3.01 -5.53
CA ASN A 31 -7.54 -3.77 -4.35
C ASN A 31 -8.75 -3.14 -3.65
N ASN A 32 -8.81 -1.80 -3.58
CA ASN A 32 -9.99 -1.09 -3.07
C ASN A 32 -11.24 -1.34 -3.94
N CYS A 33 -11.10 -1.33 -5.27
CA CYS A 33 -12.20 -1.66 -6.17
C CYS A 33 -12.73 -3.09 -5.91
N ILE A 34 -11.84 -4.08 -5.76
CA ILE A 34 -12.23 -5.47 -5.46
C ILE A 34 -12.90 -5.57 -4.08
N THR A 35 -12.40 -4.84 -3.10
CA THR A 35 -12.96 -4.79 -1.73
C THR A 35 -14.39 -4.24 -1.73
N LEU A 36 -14.69 -3.26 -2.60
CA LEU A 36 -16.06 -2.78 -2.82
C LEU A 36 -16.90 -3.76 -3.63
N LEU A 37 -16.30 -4.48 -4.58
CA LEU A 37 -17.01 -5.42 -5.45
C LEU A 37 -17.48 -6.68 -4.70
N LEU A 38 -16.77 -7.12 -3.66
CA LEU A 38 -17.14 -8.29 -2.85
C LEU A 38 -18.54 -8.17 -2.20
N PRO A 39 -18.84 -7.17 -1.37
CA PRO A 39 -20.17 -7.03 -0.75
C PRO A 39 -21.27 -6.80 -1.79
N ILE A 40 -20.95 -6.09 -2.88
CA ILE A 40 -21.85 -5.90 -4.02
C ILE A 40 -22.21 -7.23 -4.67
N SER A 41 -21.22 -8.11 -4.87
CA SER A 41 -21.42 -9.45 -5.42
C SER A 41 -22.25 -10.33 -4.49
N VAL A 42 -22.06 -10.23 -3.17
CA VAL A 42 -22.91 -10.95 -2.19
C VAL A 42 -24.36 -10.50 -2.29
N GLY A 43 -24.63 -9.20 -2.46
CA GLY A 43 -26.00 -8.70 -2.69
C GLY A 43 -26.67 -9.34 -3.92
N LYS A 44 -25.90 -9.59 -4.97
CA LYS A 44 -26.37 -10.30 -6.17
C LYS A 44 -26.70 -11.76 -5.96
N TYR A 45 -25.95 -12.45 -5.11
CA TYR A 45 -26.26 -13.84 -4.77
C TYR A 45 -27.68 -13.96 -4.16
N TYR A 46 -28.02 -13.05 -3.24
CA TYR A 46 -29.34 -13.02 -2.63
C TYR A 46 -30.43 -12.77 -3.67
N GLU A 47 -30.22 -11.85 -4.61
CA GLU A 47 -31.18 -11.60 -5.68
C GLU A 47 -31.41 -12.83 -6.58
N LEU A 48 -30.34 -13.57 -6.92
CA LEU A 48 -30.42 -14.79 -7.72
C LEU A 48 -31.16 -15.93 -7.00
N VAL A 49 -30.98 -16.06 -5.69
CA VAL A 49 -31.59 -17.12 -4.87
C VAL A 49 -33.04 -16.80 -4.52
N PHE A 50 -33.37 -15.53 -4.26
CA PHE A 50 -34.69 -15.10 -3.78
C PHE A 50 -35.58 -14.49 -4.86
N GLY A 51 -35.08 -14.29 -6.10
CA GLY A 51 -35.89 -13.84 -7.25
C GLY A 51 -36.48 -12.43 -7.11
N THR A 52 -35.85 -11.55 -6.34
CA THR A 52 -36.37 -10.21 -6.01
C THR A 52 -35.59 -9.10 -6.73
N ASP A 53 -36.15 -8.57 -7.83
CA ASP A 53 -35.59 -7.41 -8.55
C ASP A 53 -35.52 -6.17 -7.66
N SER A 54 -34.32 -5.80 -7.21
CA SER A 54 -34.13 -4.58 -6.41
C SER A 54 -33.48 -3.46 -7.23
N SER A 55 -33.89 -2.20 -7.02
CA SER A 55 -33.43 -1.05 -7.83
C SER A 55 -31.93 -0.73 -7.72
N ARG A 56 -31.26 -1.20 -6.66
CA ARG A 56 -29.79 -1.07 -6.44
C ARG A 56 -28.97 -1.91 -7.43
N THR A 57 -29.62 -2.83 -8.12
CA THR A 57 -29.03 -3.79 -9.01
C THR A 57 -28.69 -3.23 -10.40
N LYS A 58 -29.29 -2.11 -10.81
CA LYS A 58 -29.04 -1.53 -12.15
C LYS A 58 -27.59 -1.11 -12.38
N ALA A 59 -26.86 -0.75 -11.32
CA ALA A 59 -25.41 -0.49 -11.40
C ALA A 59 -24.60 -1.75 -11.75
N LEU A 60 -25.09 -2.94 -11.39
CA LEU A 60 -24.46 -4.22 -11.72
C LEU A 60 -24.74 -4.68 -13.16
N ALA A 61 -25.87 -4.25 -13.75
CA ALA A 61 -26.14 -4.53 -15.16
C ALA A 61 -25.11 -3.86 -16.10
N PHE A 62 -24.52 -2.73 -15.68
CA PHE A 62 -23.45 -2.06 -16.40
C PHE A 62 -22.12 -2.85 -16.41
N LEU A 63 -21.91 -3.73 -15.43
CA LEU A 63 -20.73 -4.61 -15.33
C LEU A 63 -20.87 -5.92 -16.12
N GLY A 64 -21.96 -6.12 -16.88
CA GLY A 64 -22.15 -7.30 -17.74
C GLY A 64 -22.48 -8.59 -17.00
N LEU A 65 -22.72 -8.54 -15.69
CA LEU A 65 -23.22 -9.67 -14.90
C LEU A 65 -24.72 -9.84 -15.15
N ASN A 66 -25.04 -10.40 -16.32
CA ASN A 66 -26.41 -10.70 -16.73
C ASN A 66 -27.11 -11.59 -15.71
N ALA A 67 -28.38 -11.28 -15.46
CA ALA A 67 -29.31 -12.00 -14.58
C ALA A 67 -29.70 -13.42 -15.10
N GLY A 68 -28.78 -14.09 -15.79
CA GLY A 68 -28.94 -15.46 -16.33
C GLY A 68 -27.87 -16.44 -15.85
N MET A 69 -26.95 -16.03 -14.97
CA MET A 69 -25.96 -16.95 -14.41
C MET A 69 -26.61 -17.85 -13.37
N THR A 70 -26.55 -19.17 -13.56
CA THR A 70 -26.98 -20.14 -12.54
C THR A 70 -26.10 -20.03 -11.30
N VAL A 71 -26.65 -20.35 -10.12
CA VAL A 71 -25.94 -20.35 -8.81
C VAL A 71 -24.51 -20.92 -8.85
N PRO A 72 -24.21 -22.09 -9.46
CA PRO A 72 -22.85 -22.62 -9.51
C PRO A 72 -21.87 -21.74 -10.29
N TYR A 73 -22.30 -21.06 -11.36
CA TYR A 73 -21.45 -20.15 -12.12
C TYR A 73 -21.13 -18.88 -11.31
N PHE A 74 -22.11 -18.37 -10.56
CA PHE A 74 -21.88 -17.26 -9.65
C PHE A 74 -20.86 -17.64 -8.56
N LEU A 75 -20.99 -18.83 -7.97
CA LEU A 75 -20.05 -19.30 -6.95
C LEU A 75 -18.63 -19.42 -7.50
N ALA A 76 -18.46 -19.99 -8.70
CA ALA A 76 -17.15 -20.07 -9.35
C ALA A 76 -16.53 -18.68 -9.60
N PHE A 77 -17.33 -17.72 -10.08
CA PHE A 77 -16.90 -16.32 -10.25
C PHE A 77 -16.50 -15.68 -8.92
N PHE A 78 -17.33 -15.85 -7.88
CA PHE A 78 -17.09 -15.26 -6.57
C PHE A 78 -15.84 -15.83 -5.88
N THR A 79 -15.63 -17.15 -5.98
CA THR A 79 -14.38 -17.79 -5.52
C THR A 79 -13.18 -17.24 -6.28
N GLY A 80 -13.27 -17.08 -7.61
CA GLY A 80 -12.23 -16.43 -8.40
C GLY A 80 -11.93 -15.01 -7.91
N LEU A 81 -12.96 -14.23 -7.58
CA LEU A 81 -12.81 -12.89 -7.07
C LEU A 81 -12.09 -12.83 -5.71
N ILE A 82 -12.38 -13.78 -4.82
CA ILE A 82 -11.70 -13.90 -3.51
C ILE A 82 -10.22 -14.23 -3.72
N VAL A 83 -9.90 -15.17 -4.62
CA VAL A 83 -8.51 -15.54 -4.91
C VAL A 83 -7.75 -14.33 -5.47
N VAL A 84 -8.33 -13.63 -6.44
CA VAL A 84 -7.74 -12.42 -7.01
C VAL A 84 -7.52 -11.36 -5.93
N ARG A 85 -8.50 -11.13 -5.04
CA ARG A 85 -8.32 -10.22 -3.90
C ARG A 85 -7.12 -10.62 -3.04
N GLY A 86 -6.99 -11.90 -2.70
CA GLY A 86 -5.87 -12.39 -1.90
C GLY A 86 -4.52 -12.12 -2.56
N ILE A 87 -4.43 -12.30 -3.88
CA ILE A 87 -3.23 -11.98 -4.66
C ILE A 87 -2.93 -10.48 -4.60
N PHE A 88 -3.92 -9.62 -4.85
CA PHE A 88 -3.74 -8.17 -4.81
C PHE A 88 -3.34 -7.68 -3.42
N GLU A 89 -3.96 -8.18 -2.36
CA GLU A 89 -3.61 -7.83 -0.98
C GLU A 89 -2.18 -8.27 -0.63
N PHE A 90 -1.77 -9.48 -1.06
CA PHE A 90 -0.40 -9.95 -0.87
C PHE A 90 0.62 -9.07 -1.59
N VAL A 91 0.36 -8.77 -2.87
CA VAL A 91 1.24 -7.92 -3.69
C VAL A 91 1.33 -6.51 -3.11
N GLU A 92 0.21 -5.92 -2.69
CA GLU A 92 0.17 -4.60 -2.07
C GLU A 92 1.04 -4.55 -0.80
N LYS A 93 0.86 -5.52 0.11
CA LYS A 93 1.65 -5.60 1.35
C LYS A 93 3.14 -5.83 1.06
N TYR A 94 3.45 -6.71 0.12
CA TYR A 94 4.83 -7.00 -0.27
C TYR A 94 5.54 -5.76 -0.83
N LEU A 95 4.92 -5.07 -1.79
CA LEU A 95 5.48 -3.87 -2.39
C LEU A 95 5.62 -2.73 -1.36
N THR A 96 4.63 -2.55 -0.49
CA THR A 96 4.67 -1.53 0.56
C THR A 96 5.78 -1.81 1.57
N GLY A 97 5.95 -3.07 2.00
CA GLY A 97 7.05 -3.47 2.87
C GLY A 97 8.42 -3.24 2.22
N MET A 98 8.57 -3.61 0.95
CA MET A 98 9.79 -3.36 0.19
C MET A 98 10.09 -1.85 0.06
N ALA A 99 9.08 -1.01 -0.17
CA ALA A 99 9.25 0.44 -0.19
C ALA A 99 9.74 1.00 1.15
N ALA A 100 9.18 0.50 2.27
CA ALA A 100 9.58 0.91 3.62
C ALA A 100 11.05 0.56 3.92
N GLU A 101 11.51 -0.62 3.50
CA GLU A 101 12.91 -1.03 3.65
C GLU A 101 13.85 -0.15 2.83
N PHE A 102 13.51 0.12 1.56
CA PHE A 102 14.31 1.02 0.73
C PHE A 102 14.37 2.43 1.30
N PHE A 103 13.27 2.94 1.83
CA PHE A 103 13.21 4.24 2.49
C PHE A 103 14.09 4.27 3.75
N ALA A 104 13.98 3.25 4.60
CA ALA A 104 14.79 3.13 5.82
C ALA A 104 16.29 3.03 5.49
N LYS A 105 16.66 2.32 4.42
CA LYS A 105 18.03 2.24 3.92
C LYS A 105 18.55 3.60 3.46
N ASP A 106 17.84 4.28 2.56
CA ASP A 106 18.25 5.60 2.04
C ASP A 106 18.41 6.62 3.19
N LEU A 107 17.48 6.60 4.15
CA LEU A 107 17.55 7.48 5.31
C LEU A 107 18.78 7.18 6.19
N ARG A 108 19.10 5.90 6.41
CA ARG A 108 20.27 5.47 7.20
C ARG A 108 21.57 5.92 6.55
N GLU A 109 21.72 5.68 5.24
CA GLU A 109 22.93 6.05 4.48
C GLU A 109 23.16 7.56 4.50
N ARG A 110 22.09 8.35 4.35
CA ARG A 110 22.15 9.83 4.41
C ARG A 110 22.48 10.36 5.79
N LEU A 111 21.88 9.79 6.84
CA LEU A 111 22.20 10.17 8.22
C LEU A 111 23.67 9.89 8.53
N PHE A 112 24.16 8.72 8.12
CA PHE A 112 25.54 8.30 8.36
C PHE A 112 26.54 9.18 7.61
N SER A 113 26.32 9.41 6.31
CA SER A 113 27.17 10.29 5.51
C SER A 113 27.17 11.74 6.01
N HIS A 114 26.03 12.26 6.47
CA HIS A 114 25.98 13.59 7.09
C HIS A 114 26.75 13.63 8.42
N GLN A 115 26.69 12.57 9.22
CA GLN A 115 27.46 12.48 10.45
C GLN A 115 28.97 12.44 10.19
N LEU A 116 29.44 11.72 9.16
CA LEU A 116 30.87 11.65 8.84
C LEU A 116 31.49 13.01 8.47
N ILE A 117 30.70 13.93 7.92
CA ILE A 117 31.16 15.24 7.42
C ILE A 117 30.98 16.35 8.49
N MET A 118 30.34 16.05 9.63
CA MET A 118 30.15 17.03 10.70
C MET A 118 31.47 17.37 11.40
N ASP A 119 31.64 18.67 11.70
CA ASP A 119 32.82 19.18 12.42
C ASP A 119 33.03 18.53 13.79
N LEU A 120 34.30 18.34 14.17
CA LEU A 120 34.74 17.71 15.41
C LEU A 120 34.26 18.46 16.66
N ALA A 121 34.08 19.78 16.57
CA ALA A 121 33.51 20.58 17.66
C ALA A 121 32.02 20.25 17.89
N ALA A 122 31.29 19.92 16.83
CA ALA A 122 29.89 19.49 16.92
C ALA A 122 29.74 18.04 17.39
N HIS A 123 30.70 17.17 17.06
CA HIS A 123 30.78 15.79 17.57
C HIS A 123 31.01 15.73 19.08
N ARG A 124 31.89 16.59 19.62
CA ARG A 124 32.20 16.63 21.06
C ARG A 124 31.08 17.18 21.94
N LYS A 125 30.07 17.85 21.38
CA LYS A 125 28.93 18.39 22.15
C LYS A 125 27.91 17.35 22.59
N LYS A 126 27.92 16.13 22.04
CA LYS A 126 26.94 15.08 22.35
C LYS A 126 27.64 13.77 22.64
N GLU A 127 27.13 13.03 23.62
CA GLU A 127 27.62 11.70 23.95
C GLU A 127 27.45 10.74 22.77
N VAL A 128 28.47 9.90 22.55
CA VAL A 128 28.49 8.88 21.49
C VAL A 128 27.27 7.95 21.58
N GLY A 129 26.82 7.62 22.79
CA GLY A 129 25.62 6.78 23.02
C GLY A 129 24.34 7.36 22.41
N LYS A 130 24.17 8.69 22.40
CA LYS A 130 23.01 9.34 21.76
C LYS A 130 23.02 9.20 20.24
N TYR A 131 24.20 9.14 19.62
CA TYR A 131 24.31 8.87 18.19
C TYR A 131 24.00 7.40 17.88
N LEU A 132 24.47 6.47 18.71
CA LEU A 132 24.19 5.04 18.55
C LEU A 132 22.69 4.73 18.63
N MET A 133 21.97 5.34 19.59
CA MET A 133 20.53 5.17 19.75
C MET A 133 19.72 5.68 18.54
N ARG A 134 20.20 6.71 17.84
CA ARG A 134 19.55 7.21 16.61
C ARG A 134 19.61 6.20 15.47
N TYR A 135 20.70 5.45 15.35
CA TYR A 135 20.85 4.45 14.30
C TYR A 135 20.09 3.14 14.59
N GLY A 136 19.92 2.82 15.88
CA GLY A 136 19.19 1.62 16.31
C GLY A 136 17.71 1.88 16.54
N GLY A 137 17.37 2.64 17.58
CA GLY A 137 15.99 2.82 18.07
C GLY A 137 15.14 3.72 17.17
N ASP A 138 15.66 4.90 16.82
CA ASP A 138 14.87 5.90 16.08
C ASP A 138 14.61 5.45 14.64
N LEU A 139 15.60 4.85 13.97
CA LEU A 139 15.44 4.32 12.61
C LEU A 139 14.56 3.08 12.54
N LYS A 140 14.48 2.28 13.61
CA LYS A 140 13.58 1.11 13.67
C LYS A 140 12.10 1.53 13.72
N SER A 141 11.81 2.70 14.31
CA SER A 141 10.44 3.25 14.41
C SER A 141 9.92 3.84 13.09
N ILE A 142 10.77 3.98 12.06
CA ILE A 142 10.43 4.57 10.76
C ILE A 142 10.02 3.51 9.72
N ARG A 143 10.39 2.25 9.97
CA ARG A 143 10.01 1.08 9.16
C ARG A 143 8.62 0.59 9.54
#